data_AF-A0A072PX23-F1
#
_entry.id   AF-A0A072PX23-F1
#
_cell.length_a   1.000
_cell.length_b   1.000
_cell.length_c   1.000
_cell.angle_alpha   90.00
_cell.angle_beta   90.00
_cell.angle_gamma   90.00
#
_symmetry.space_group_name_H-M   'P 1'
#
loop_
_entity.id
_entity.type
_entity.pdbx_description
1 polymer ?
#
loop_
_entity_poly.entity_id
_entity_poly.type
_entity_poly.pdbx_seq_one_letter_code
_entity_poly.pdbx_strand_id
1 'polypeptide(L)'
;MSAGAYGLGISSNIRSIYGFLAHNYDPNPGDEIFFFGFSRGAFTARSIAGLVTKLGLLTKRGMDYFPEVYDEFYKSPAETPDFHFSDSLLKKIGKDRVDKAKYSVKIVGVWDTVEFHGAGMSGEKIEFHNAKLSRKIQYAYHALALDERRSPYAPTLWQWPSGYTPNSDGTGLQVMKQVWFSGVHSDVGGGKYDPSCSDVTLAWMIAQCHGDGKLSFIDEDPENPDDANEYYLLPDRLKKNPNTRWTRLAKAPDPDPLDTFWDTAWDTIQSFSSQDRKALVLDNTKERIHRSVRDRDLKAWPCSLLDGTNQGGAWGLKVPGQGGRALQEAEPDPVADAIEEKYINRIRAAPGQKGAAKI
;
A
#
# COMPACT_ATOMS: atom_id res chain seq x y z
N MET A 1 7.25 -15.78 -23.23
CA MET A 1 7.77 -14.44 -23.58
C MET A 1 7.10 -13.31 -22.77
N SER A 2 6.59 -13.55 -21.56
CA SER A 2 5.77 -12.55 -20.85
C SER A 2 6.47 -11.87 -19.67
N ALA A 3 7.45 -12.51 -19.00
CA ALA A 3 8.10 -11.95 -17.80
C ALA A 3 8.92 -10.65 -18.03
N GLY A 4 9.52 -10.46 -19.22
CA GLY A 4 10.33 -9.27 -19.53
C GLY A 4 9.52 -8.00 -19.82
N ALA A 5 8.27 -8.12 -20.26
CA ALA A 5 7.43 -6.94 -20.52
C ALA A 5 6.90 -6.28 -19.22
N TYR A 6 6.86 -7.02 -18.11
CA TYR A 6 6.25 -6.56 -16.86
C TYR A 6 7.20 -5.77 -15.95
N GLY A 7 8.51 -6.09 -15.92
CA GLY A 7 9.53 -5.30 -15.22
C GLY A 7 9.70 -3.91 -15.83
N LEU A 8 9.71 -3.85 -17.17
CA LEU A 8 9.73 -2.60 -17.94
C LEU A 8 8.57 -1.66 -17.58
N GLY A 9 7.39 -2.20 -17.27
CA GLY A 9 6.21 -1.42 -16.88
C GLY A 9 6.39 -0.67 -15.56
N ILE A 10 6.98 -1.30 -14.53
CA ILE A 10 7.20 -0.64 -13.23
C ILE A 10 8.29 0.40 -13.31
N SER A 11 9.43 0.07 -13.92
CA SER A 11 10.51 1.05 -14.13
C SER A 11 9.99 2.25 -14.93
N SER A 12 9.13 2.02 -15.93
CA SER A 12 8.45 3.10 -16.65
C SER A 12 7.54 3.94 -15.75
N ASN A 13 6.70 3.29 -14.93
CA ASN A 13 5.80 3.99 -14.01
C ASN A 13 6.57 4.84 -12.99
N ILE A 14 7.62 4.30 -12.38
CA ILE A 14 8.44 5.04 -11.39
C ILE A 14 9.09 6.25 -12.04
N ARG A 15 9.69 6.09 -13.22
CA ARG A 15 10.29 7.21 -13.98
C ARG A 15 9.24 8.27 -14.34
N SER A 16 8.05 7.84 -14.76
CA SER A 16 6.94 8.73 -15.11
C SER A 16 6.43 9.51 -13.89
N ILE A 17 6.22 8.83 -12.75
CA ILE A 17 5.80 9.47 -11.50
C ILE A 17 6.89 10.44 -11.02
N TYR A 18 8.16 10.04 -11.04
CA TYR A 18 9.26 10.92 -10.68
C TYR A 18 9.31 12.17 -11.57
N GLY A 19 9.14 11.99 -12.89
CA GLY A 19 9.03 13.09 -13.85
C GLY A 19 7.86 14.02 -13.51
N PHE A 20 6.67 13.48 -13.24
CA PHE A 20 5.51 14.27 -12.82
C PHE A 20 5.81 15.10 -11.57
N LEU A 21 6.43 14.51 -10.55
CA LEU A 21 6.79 15.23 -9.33
C LEU A 21 7.83 16.33 -9.60
N ALA A 22 8.88 16.03 -10.35
CA ALA A 22 9.91 17.01 -10.72
C ALA A 22 9.36 18.23 -11.49
N HIS A 23 8.25 18.04 -12.23
CA HIS A 23 7.60 19.12 -12.99
C HIS A 23 6.61 19.94 -12.18
N ASN A 24 6.00 19.36 -11.14
CA ASN A 24 4.86 19.97 -10.45
C ASN A 24 5.15 20.35 -9.00
N TYR A 25 6.19 19.79 -8.38
CA TYR A 25 6.56 20.09 -7.00
C TYR A 25 6.98 21.55 -6.84
N ASP A 26 6.24 22.31 -6.02
CA ASP A 26 6.67 23.63 -5.57
C ASP A 26 7.58 23.48 -4.34
N PRO A 27 8.87 23.88 -4.45
CA PRO A 27 9.73 23.91 -3.29
C PRO A 27 9.27 24.90 -2.22
N ASN A 28 8.52 25.97 -2.49
CA ASN A 28 8.32 27.05 -1.54
C ASN A 28 6.82 27.24 -1.20
N PRO A 29 6.35 26.83 -0.01
CA PRO A 29 7.12 26.36 1.15
C PRO A 29 7.64 24.91 1.05
N GLY A 30 7.07 24.11 0.15
CA GLY A 30 7.44 22.72 -0.09
C GLY A 30 6.20 21.85 -0.05
N ASP A 31 5.80 21.29 -1.21
CA ASP A 31 4.62 20.44 -1.25
C ASP A 31 4.76 19.20 -0.36
N GLU A 32 3.62 18.68 0.08
CA GLU A 32 3.50 17.39 0.75
C GLU A 32 3.12 16.31 -0.27
N ILE A 33 3.79 15.15 -0.21
CA ILE A 33 3.59 14.05 -1.15
C ILE A 33 2.96 12.86 -0.43
N PHE A 34 1.91 12.32 -1.05
CA PHE A 34 1.13 11.18 -0.55
C PHE A 34 1.14 10.11 -1.63
N PHE A 35 1.58 8.90 -1.29
CA PHE A 35 1.57 7.77 -2.21
C PHE A 35 0.58 6.72 -1.78
N PHE A 36 -0.28 6.30 -2.71
CA PHE A 36 -1.21 5.21 -2.52
C PHE A 36 -1.04 4.14 -3.58
N GLY A 37 -1.22 2.87 -3.21
CA GLY A 37 -1.16 1.80 -4.19
C GLY A 37 -1.64 0.46 -3.66
N PHE A 38 -2.17 -0.36 -4.56
CA PHE A 38 -2.57 -1.75 -4.29
C PHE A 38 -1.69 -2.72 -5.08
N SER A 39 -1.34 -3.87 -4.48
CA SER A 39 -0.66 -4.97 -5.16
C SER A 39 0.71 -4.55 -5.72
N ARG A 40 0.94 -4.72 -7.02
CA ARG A 40 2.13 -4.20 -7.72
C ARG A 40 2.18 -2.67 -7.75
N GLY A 41 1.03 -2.01 -7.72
CA GLY A 41 0.92 -0.56 -7.56
C GLY A 41 1.42 -0.10 -6.19
N ALA A 42 1.20 -0.91 -5.13
CA ALA A 42 1.78 -0.66 -3.82
C ALA A 42 3.31 -0.75 -3.84
N PHE A 43 3.85 -1.75 -4.54
CA PHE A 43 5.30 -1.88 -4.71
C PHE A 43 5.89 -0.69 -5.46
N THR A 44 5.18 -0.20 -6.49
CA THR A 44 5.53 1.02 -7.23
C THR A 44 5.52 2.24 -6.30
N ALA A 45 4.45 2.44 -5.53
CA ALA A 45 4.29 3.53 -4.55
C ALA A 45 5.41 3.56 -3.50
N ARG A 46 5.76 2.39 -2.96
CA ARG A 46 6.88 2.24 -2.02
C ARG A 46 8.21 2.59 -2.67
N SER A 47 8.46 2.07 -3.87
CA SER A 47 9.72 2.28 -4.59
C SER A 47 9.94 3.75 -4.95
N ILE A 48 8.92 4.45 -5.43
CA ILE A 48 9.02 5.88 -5.73
C ILE A 48 9.16 6.73 -4.45
N ALA A 49 8.47 6.37 -3.36
CA ALA A 49 8.66 7.02 -2.06
C ALA A 49 10.10 6.89 -1.56
N GLY A 50 10.68 5.69 -1.67
CA GLY A 50 12.09 5.46 -1.40
C GLY A 50 12.99 6.32 -2.29
N LEU A 51 12.69 6.45 -3.59
CA LEU A 51 13.54 7.20 -4.53
C LEU A 51 13.56 8.68 -4.15
N VAL A 52 12.39 9.28 -3.92
CA VAL A 52 12.25 10.67 -3.49
C VAL A 52 12.96 10.90 -2.16
N THR A 53 12.82 10.00 -1.17
CA THR A 53 13.44 10.20 0.15
C THR A 53 14.96 10.05 0.15
N LYS A 54 15.53 9.24 -0.76
CA LYS A 54 16.99 9.10 -0.89
C LYS A 54 17.62 10.19 -1.74
N LEU A 55 16.98 10.53 -2.86
CA LEU A 55 17.55 11.39 -3.90
C LEU A 55 17.07 12.84 -3.80
N GLY A 56 15.84 13.06 -3.34
CA GLY A 56 15.12 14.32 -3.50
C GLY A 56 14.41 14.36 -4.84
N LEU A 57 14.15 15.55 -5.34
CA LEU A 57 13.63 15.75 -6.70
C LEU A 57 14.65 16.52 -7.54
N LEU A 58 14.66 16.27 -8.84
CA LEU A 58 15.31 17.15 -9.80
C LEU A 58 14.34 18.30 -10.11
N THR A 59 14.88 19.45 -10.52
CA THR A 59 14.05 20.48 -11.13
C THR A 59 13.71 20.09 -12.57
N LYS A 60 12.79 20.82 -13.21
CA LYS A 60 12.48 20.68 -14.65
C LYS A 60 13.74 20.63 -15.53
N ARG A 61 14.75 21.48 -15.24
CA ARG A 61 16.03 21.49 -15.96
C ARG A 61 16.92 20.30 -15.58
N GLY A 62 16.95 19.95 -14.30
CA GLY A 62 17.73 18.81 -13.82
C GLY A 62 17.30 17.49 -14.46
N MET A 63 16.03 17.38 -14.86
CA MET A 63 15.49 16.20 -15.56
C MET A 63 16.17 15.89 -16.89
N ASP A 64 16.88 16.84 -17.52
CA ASP A 64 17.70 16.58 -18.72
C ASP A 64 18.80 15.54 -18.44
N TYR A 65 19.24 15.44 -17.18
CA TYR A 65 20.24 14.48 -16.73
C TYR A 65 19.64 13.24 -16.05
N PHE A 66 18.31 13.11 -16.02
CA PHE A 66 17.63 12.05 -15.28
C PHE A 66 18.06 10.62 -15.65
N PRO A 67 18.30 10.26 -16.93
CA PRO A 67 18.78 8.93 -17.27
C PRO A 67 20.12 8.58 -16.58
N GLU A 68 21.07 9.53 -16.57
CA GLU A 68 22.39 9.35 -15.94
C GLU A 68 22.25 9.26 -14.40
N VAL A 69 21.40 10.11 -13.82
CA VAL A 69 21.07 10.10 -12.38
C VAL A 69 20.45 8.78 -11.96
N TYR A 70 19.47 8.31 -12.72
CA TYR A 70 18.75 7.07 -12.45
C TYR A 70 19.74 5.90 -12.52
N ASP A 71 20.54 5.78 -13.57
CA ASP A 71 21.54 4.73 -13.72
C ASP A 71 22.57 4.70 -12.57
N GLU A 72 23.02 5.87 -12.11
CA GLU A 72 23.94 5.95 -10.96
C GLU A 72 23.24 5.56 -9.66
N PHE A 73 21.99 5.99 -9.47
CA PHE A 73 21.17 5.62 -8.32
C PHE A 73 21.01 4.10 -8.18
N TYR A 74 20.73 3.38 -9.27
CA TYR A 74 20.58 1.92 -9.22
C TYR A 74 21.87 1.15 -8.98
N LYS A 75 23.02 1.78 -9.23
CA LYS A 75 24.34 1.22 -8.90
C LYS A 75 24.76 1.52 -7.46
N SER A 76 24.09 2.46 -6.79
CA SER A 76 24.35 2.79 -5.39
C SER A 76 23.93 1.66 -4.46
N PRO A 77 24.69 1.38 -3.38
CA PRO A 77 24.28 0.41 -2.37
C PRO A 77 22.90 0.73 -1.79
N ALA A 78 22.08 -0.30 -1.60
CA ALA A 78 20.72 -0.18 -1.10
C ALA A 78 20.65 0.33 0.34
N GLU A 79 21.70 0.10 1.12
CA GLU A 79 21.78 0.38 2.54
C GLU A 79 22.10 1.85 2.83
N THR A 80 22.53 2.63 1.84
CA THR A 80 22.80 4.05 2.06
C THR A 80 21.48 4.81 2.33
N PRO A 81 21.43 5.63 3.40
CA PRO A 81 20.23 6.38 3.75
C PRO A 81 19.91 7.48 2.73
N ASP A 82 20.95 8.00 2.06
CA ASP A 82 20.89 9.04 1.06
C ASP A 82 21.64 8.60 -0.19
N PHE A 83 21.16 9.06 -1.34
CA PHE A 83 21.91 8.96 -2.58
C PHE A 83 22.94 10.08 -2.64
N HIS A 84 24.18 9.71 -2.95
CA HIS A 84 25.29 10.65 -3.14
C HIS A 84 25.67 10.66 -4.61
N PHE A 85 25.38 11.78 -5.27
CA PHE A 85 25.78 12.02 -6.65
C PHE A 85 27.30 12.04 -6.78
N SER A 86 27.83 11.43 -7.83
CA SER A 86 29.24 11.53 -8.21
C SER A 86 29.64 12.96 -8.53
N ASP A 87 30.91 13.30 -8.33
CA ASP A 87 31.43 14.64 -8.66
C ASP A 87 31.17 15.04 -10.12
N SER A 88 31.18 14.06 -11.03
CA SER A 88 30.91 14.28 -12.45
C SER A 88 29.46 14.73 -12.69
N LEU A 89 28.51 14.09 -12.01
CA LEU A 89 27.10 14.34 -12.15
C LEU A 89 26.68 15.62 -11.40
N LEU A 90 27.29 15.87 -10.23
CA LEU A 90 27.15 17.14 -9.51
C LEU A 90 27.58 18.35 -10.34
N LYS A 91 28.67 18.22 -11.12
CA LYS A 91 29.12 19.30 -12.03
C LYS A 91 28.13 19.57 -13.15
N LYS A 92 27.46 18.54 -13.68
CA LYS A 92 26.45 18.68 -14.73
C LYS A 92 25.14 19.29 -14.21
N ILE A 93 24.61 18.75 -13.10
CA ILE A 93 23.31 19.15 -12.54
C ILE A 93 23.39 20.47 -11.78
N GLY A 94 24.52 20.76 -11.15
CA GLY A 94 24.72 21.99 -10.39
C GLY A 94 23.66 22.19 -9.31
N LYS A 95 22.84 23.23 -9.46
CA LYS A 95 21.76 23.60 -8.51
C LYS A 95 20.38 23.10 -8.92
N ASP A 96 20.26 22.36 -10.02
CA ASP A 96 18.98 21.94 -10.60
C ASP A 96 18.35 20.73 -9.86
N ARG A 97 18.41 20.76 -8.53
CA ARG A 97 17.89 19.75 -7.60
C ARG A 97 17.16 20.40 -6.43
N VAL A 98 16.26 19.64 -5.81
CA VAL A 98 15.42 20.04 -4.69
C VAL A 98 15.63 19.05 -3.54
N ASP A 99 16.73 19.23 -2.81
CA ASP A 99 17.13 18.32 -1.73
C ASP A 99 16.09 18.25 -0.59
N LYS A 100 15.34 19.33 -0.34
CA LYS A 100 14.27 19.34 0.68
C LYS A 100 13.12 18.39 0.38
N ALA A 101 12.91 18.02 -0.88
CA ALA A 101 11.89 17.04 -1.26
C ALA A 101 12.18 15.65 -0.67
N LYS A 102 13.40 15.39 -0.16
CA LYS A 102 13.70 14.17 0.61
C LYS A 102 12.78 13.97 1.82
N TYR A 103 12.17 15.04 2.33
CA TYR A 103 11.28 15.05 3.51
C TYR A 103 9.82 15.42 3.18
N SER A 104 9.46 15.48 1.88
CA SER A 104 8.11 15.84 1.46
C SER A 104 7.13 14.67 1.53
N VAL A 105 7.59 13.43 1.54
CA VAL A 105 6.72 12.25 1.61
C VAL A 105 6.10 12.12 3.00
N LYS A 106 4.81 12.43 3.11
CA LYS A 106 4.06 12.41 4.37
C LYS A 106 3.44 11.05 4.61
N ILE A 107 2.70 10.52 3.64
CA ILE A 107 1.99 9.24 3.77
C ILE A 107 2.40 8.30 2.65
N VAL A 108 2.65 7.04 3.01
CA VAL A 108 2.62 5.91 2.07
C VAL A 108 1.55 4.93 2.56
N GLY A 109 0.39 4.93 1.91
CA GLY A 109 -0.75 4.07 2.20
C GLY A 109 -0.91 2.97 1.17
N VAL A 110 -0.75 1.72 1.56
CA VAL A 110 -0.72 0.60 0.62
C VAL A 110 -1.65 -0.54 1.00
N TRP A 111 -2.13 -1.24 -0.02
CA TRP A 111 -2.89 -2.48 0.12
C TRP A 111 -2.09 -3.63 -0.45
N ASP A 112 -1.89 -4.65 0.38
CA ASP A 112 -1.37 -5.96 0.04
C ASP A 112 -0.22 -5.97 -0.97
N THR A 113 0.85 -5.25 -0.63
CA THR A 113 2.05 -5.14 -1.48
C THR A 113 2.56 -6.53 -1.85
N VAL A 114 2.67 -6.81 -3.15
CA VAL A 114 3.31 -8.03 -3.67
C VAL A 114 4.54 -7.67 -4.48
N GLU A 115 5.66 -8.27 -4.12
CA GLU A 115 6.91 -8.15 -4.88
C GLU A 115 6.90 -9.11 -6.07
N PHE A 116 7.67 -8.76 -7.09
CA PHE A 116 7.89 -9.64 -8.23
C PHE A 116 8.71 -10.84 -7.79
N HIS A 117 8.12 -12.02 -7.77
CA HIS A 117 8.87 -13.27 -7.64
C HIS A 117 9.20 -13.76 -9.03
N GLY A 118 10.28 -13.25 -9.62
CA GLY A 118 10.77 -13.71 -10.91
C GLY A 118 11.96 -12.89 -11.39
N ALA A 119 13.12 -13.53 -11.59
CA ALA A 119 14.12 -12.98 -12.48
C ALA A 119 13.45 -12.72 -13.83
N GLY A 120 13.54 -11.49 -14.36
CA GLY A 120 13.13 -11.25 -15.74
C GLY A 120 13.81 -12.30 -16.63
N MET A 121 13.12 -12.83 -17.64
CA MET A 121 13.66 -13.81 -18.61
C MET A 121 14.81 -13.24 -19.49
N SER A 122 15.52 -12.22 -19.02
CA SER A 122 16.66 -11.59 -19.67
C SER A 122 17.74 -11.15 -18.65
N GLY A 123 17.69 -11.64 -17.41
CA GLY A 123 18.69 -11.26 -16.39
C GLY A 123 18.48 -9.86 -15.81
N GLU A 124 17.33 -9.23 -16.09
CA GLU A 124 16.88 -8.05 -15.36
C GLU A 124 16.67 -8.46 -13.90
N LYS A 125 17.65 -8.09 -13.06
CA LYS A 125 17.49 -8.10 -11.61
C LYS A 125 16.29 -7.22 -11.33
N ILE A 126 15.39 -7.64 -10.44
CA ILE A 126 14.39 -6.73 -9.90
C ILE A 126 15.17 -5.60 -9.23
N GLU A 127 15.29 -4.47 -9.93
CA GLU A 127 16.23 -3.38 -9.61
C GLU A 127 15.83 -2.63 -8.33
N PHE A 128 14.70 -3.01 -7.72
CA PHE A 128 13.99 -2.22 -6.75
C PHE A 128 14.41 -2.53 -5.32
N HIS A 129 15.60 -2.04 -4.98
CA HIS A 129 16.12 -2.03 -3.62
C HIS A 129 15.45 -1.03 -2.67
N ASN A 130 14.35 -0.38 -3.09
CA ASN A 130 13.81 0.81 -2.44
C ASN A 130 12.37 0.68 -1.92
N ALA A 131 11.83 -0.53 -1.86
CA ALA A 131 10.54 -0.77 -1.21
C ALA A 131 10.64 -0.80 0.34
N LYS A 132 11.86 -0.76 0.90
CA LYS A 132 12.10 -0.68 2.36
C LYS A 132 11.56 0.63 2.92
N LEU A 133 11.17 0.62 4.20
CA LEU A 133 10.62 1.80 4.85
C LEU A 133 11.72 2.83 5.11
N SER A 134 11.60 4.01 4.51
CA SER A 134 12.52 5.13 4.70
C SER A 134 12.23 5.86 6.02
N ARG A 135 13.28 6.29 6.72
CA ARG A 135 13.19 7.11 7.94
C ARG A 135 12.64 8.52 7.68
N LYS A 136 12.50 8.91 6.42
CA LYS A 136 12.03 10.25 6.00
C LYS A 136 10.57 10.26 5.51
N ILE A 137 9.92 9.09 5.47
CA ILE A 137 8.46 8.98 5.32
C ILE A 137 7.85 9.22 6.69
N GLN A 138 6.83 10.08 6.82
CA GLN A 138 6.26 10.39 8.13
C GLN A 138 5.31 9.29 8.65
N TYR A 139 4.43 8.78 7.79
CA TYR A 139 3.41 7.79 8.14
C TYR A 139 3.35 6.67 7.08
N ALA A 140 3.37 5.43 7.54
CA ALA A 140 3.33 4.24 6.69
C ALA A 140 2.18 3.31 7.10
N TYR A 141 1.23 3.11 6.18
CA TYR A 141 0.01 2.34 6.40
C TYR A 141 -0.07 1.20 5.40
N HIS A 142 -0.26 -0.03 5.89
CA HIS A 142 -0.35 -1.22 5.06
C HIS A 142 -1.52 -2.10 5.50
N ALA A 143 -2.55 -2.19 4.66
CA ALA A 143 -3.63 -3.16 4.80
C ALA A 143 -3.25 -4.47 4.12
N LEU A 144 -3.34 -5.60 4.83
CA LEU A 144 -2.85 -6.92 4.40
C LEU A 144 -4.00 -7.94 4.29
N ALA A 145 -3.95 -8.80 3.28
CA ALA A 145 -4.93 -9.86 3.09
C ALA A 145 -4.61 -11.08 3.95
N LEU A 146 -5.42 -11.34 4.97
CA LEU A 146 -5.20 -12.44 5.89
C LEU A 146 -5.39 -13.81 5.24
N ASP A 147 -6.29 -13.93 4.28
CA ASP A 147 -6.70 -15.23 3.73
C ASP A 147 -6.05 -15.55 2.37
N GLU A 148 -5.13 -14.71 1.90
CA GLU A 148 -4.35 -14.96 0.68
C GLU A 148 -3.30 -16.07 0.91
N ARG A 149 -3.29 -17.09 0.05
CA ARG A 149 -2.44 -18.29 0.18
C ARG A 149 -1.63 -18.62 -1.06
N ARG A 150 -1.89 -17.91 -2.16
CA ARG A 150 -1.18 -18.14 -3.41
C ARG A 150 0.23 -17.59 -3.24
N SER A 151 1.24 -18.45 -3.37
CA SER A 151 2.65 -18.05 -3.16
C SER A 151 3.08 -16.82 -3.97
N PRO A 152 2.62 -16.58 -5.22
CA PRO A 152 2.96 -15.36 -5.96
C PRO A 152 2.40 -14.06 -5.36
N TYR A 153 1.43 -14.17 -4.44
CA TYR A 153 0.80 -13.05 -3.73
C TYR A 153 1.22 -12.98 -2.27
N ALA A 154 2.32 -13.64 -1.90
CA ALA A 154 2.91 -13.46 -0.58
C ALA A 154 3.23 -11.97 -0.35
N PRO A 155 2.71 -11.35 0.72
CA PRO A 155 2.86 -9.92 0.90
C PRO A 155 4.28 -9.56 1.32
N THR A 156 4.79 -8.46 0.78
CA THR A 156 6.07 -7.87 1.19
C THR A 156 5.82 -6.94 2.38
N LEU A 157 6.15 -7.39 3.59
CA LEU A 157 6.01 -6.57 4.80
C LEU A 157 7.08 -5.47 4.88
N TRP A 158 6.76 -4.40 5.61
CA TRP A 158 7.75 -3.47 6.13
C TRP A 158 8.37 -3.95 7.44
N GLN A 159 9.57 -3.44 7.72
CA GLN A 159 10.22 -3.55 9.02
C GLN A 159 10.50 -2.14 9.52
N TRP A 160 10.24 -1.91 10.79
CA TRP A 160 10.68 -0.68 11.43
C TRP A 160 12.21 -0.58 11.39
N PRO A 161 12.80 0.55 10.98
CA PRO A 161 14.25 0.66 10.89
C PRO A 161 14.94 0.38 12.24
N SER A 162 15.91 -0.53 12.24
CA SER A 162 16.64 -0.89 13.47
C SER A 162 17.34 0.34 14.08
N GLY A 163 17.29 0.45 15.41
CA GLY A 163 17.87 1.55 16.16
C GLY A 163 17.24 2.93 15.92
N TYR A 164 16.09 3.01 15.23
CA TYR A 164 15.42 4.27 14.95
C TYR A 164 14.34 4.58 15.99
N THR A 165 14.39 5.79 16.53
CA THR A 165 13.37 6.35 17.43
C THR A 165 12.69 7.52 16.72
N PRO A 166 11.35 7.65 16.81
CA PRO A 166 10.65 8.80 16.25
C PRO A 166 11.18 10.13 16.82
N ASN A 167 11.34 11.13 15.96
CA ASN A 167 11.78 12.45 16.41
C ASN A 167 10.65 13.14 17.18
N SER A 168 10.97 13.81 18.29
CA SER A 168 10.00 14.50 19.14
C SER A 168 9.36 15.74 18.50
N ASP A 169 9.97 16.29 17.45
CA ASP A 169 9.46 17.41 16.67
C ASP A 169 8.45 16.99 15.58
N GLY A 170 8.11 15.70 15.53
CA GLY A 170 7.18 15.14 14.54
C GLY A 170 7.79 14.92 13.15
N THR A 171 9.09 15.19 12.94
CA THR A 171 9.76 14.99 11.66
C THR A 171 10.25 13.55 11.47
N GLY A 172 10.48 13.13 10.22
CA GLY A 172 10.87 11.76 9.93
C GLY A 172 9.77 10.75 10.26
N LEU A 173 10.11 9.46 10.34
CA LEU A 173 9.16 8.37 10.53
C LEU A 173 8.54 8.38 11.92
N GLN A 174 7.23 8.60 11.97
CA GLN A 174 6.46 8.65 13.20
C GLN A 174 5.68 7.35 13.42
N VAL A 175 5.02 6.85 12.38
CA VAL A 175 4.09 5.73 12.51
C VAL A 175 4.30 4.70 11.39
N MET A 176 4.23 3.43 11.78
CA MET A 176 4.08 2.30 10.87
C MET A 176 2.96 1.39 11.40
N LYS A 177 1.86 1.26 10.66
CA LYS A 177 0.78 0.30 10.97
C LYS A 177 0.65 -0.69 9.82
N GLN A 178 0.82 -1.98 10.13
CA GLN A 178 0.58 -3.09 9.21
C GLN A 178 -0.55 -3.94 9.79
N VAL A 179 -1.72 -3.88 9.16
CA VAL A 179 -2.95 -4.45 9.72
C VAL A 179 -3.52 -5.51 8.78
N TRP A 180 -3.75 -6.69 9.34
CA TRP A 180 -4.35 -7.83 8.65
C TRP A 180 -5.88 -7.73 8.66
N PHE A 181 -6.49 -7.87 7.49
CA PHE A 181 -7.93 -7.84 7.26
C PHE A 181 -8.41 -9.15 6.67
N SER A 182 -9.69 -9.46 6.90
CA SER A 182 -10.35 -10.62 6.32
C SER A 182 -10.43 -10.54 4.80
N GLY A 183 -10.26 -11.68 4.13
CA GLY A 183 -10.38 -11.81 2.69
C GLY A 183 -9.04 -12.08 2.00
N VAL A 184 -9.12 -12.40 0.70
CA VAL A 184 -7.97 -12.60 -0.17
C VAL A 184 -7.50 -11.26 -0.79
N HIS A 185 -6.45 -11.28 -1.60
CA HIS A 185 -5.81 -10.08 -2.18
C HIS A 185 -6.80 -8.99 -2.66
N SER A 186 -7.79 -9.36 -3.47
CA SER A 186 -8.78 -8.42 -4.03
C SER A 186 -9.94 -8.08 -3.08
N ASP A 187 -10.15 -8.84 -2.01
CA ASP A 187 -11.10 -8.46 -0.95
C ASP A 187 -10.51 -7.34 -0.08
N VAL A 188 -9.18 -7.24 0.01
CA VAL A 188 -8.50 -6.17 0.74
C VAL A 188 -8.20 -4.98 -0.16
N GLY A 189 -7.71 -5.18 -1.37
CA GLY A 189 -7.36 -4.08 -2.28
C GLY A 189 -8.48 -3.57 -3.18
N GLY A 190 -9.61 -4.28 -3.22
CA GLY A 190 -10.73 -3.99 -4.13
C GLY A 190 -10.55 -4.58 -5.53
N GLY A 191 -11.51 -4.25 -6.40
CA GLY A 191 -11.57 -4.73 -7.78
C GLY A 191 -12.52 -5.91 -8.02
N LYS A 192 -13.23 -6.37 -6.99
CA LYS A 192 -14.39 -7.27 -7.13
C LYS A 192 -15.68 -6.47 -7.28
N TYR A 193 -16.71 -7.11 -7.82
CA TYR A 193 -18.05 -6.52 -7.92
C TYR A 193 -18.67 -6.23 -6.56
N ASP A 194 -18.46 -7.13 -5.58
CA ASP A 194 -18.83 -6.91 -4.19
C ASP A 194 -17.67 -6.21 -3.45
N PRO A 195 -17.81 -4.91 -3.10
CA PRO A 195 -16.76 -4.16 -2.43
C PRO A 195 -16.82 -4.32 -0.91
N SER A 196 -17.77 -5.09 -0.36
CA SER A 196 -18.08 -5.08 1.09
C SER A 196 -16.89 -5.41 1.99
N CYS A 197 -15.89 -6.15 1.50
CA CYS A 197 -14.63 -6.37 2.23
C CYS A 197 -13.60 -5.26 2.00
N SER A 198 -13.48 -4.74 0.78
CA SER A 198 -12.52 -3.67 0.47
C SER A 198 -12.93 -2.32 1.05
N ASP A 199 -14.24 -2.10 1.27
CA ASP A 199 -14.77 -0.92 1.94
C ASP A 199 -14.26 -0.82 3.37
N VAL A 200 -14.05 -1.96 4.03
CA VAL A 200 -13.49 -2.02 5.39
C VAL A 200 -12.06 -1.49 5.41
N THR A 201 -11.24 -1.96 4.48
CA THR A 201 -9.82 -1.59 4.43
C THR A 201 -9.62 -0.17 3.92
N LEU A 202 -10.52 0.31 3.05
CA LEU A 202 -10.57 1.68 2.59
C LEU A 202 -10.99 2.63 3.71
N ALA A 203 -12.05 2.31 4.45
CA ALA A 203 -12.49 3.07 5.62
C ALA A 203 -11.37 3.16 6.68
N TRP A 204 -10.67 2.05 6.93
CA TRP A 204 -9.50 2.05 7.81
C TRP A 204 -8.39 2.98 7.31
N MET A 205 -8.05 2.94 6.01
CA MET A 205 -7.01 3.81 5.44
C MET A 205 -7.39 5.29 5.56
N ILE A 206 -8.65 5.62 5.28
CA ILE A 206 -9.22 6.96 5.46
C ILE A 206 -9.04 7.41 6.91
N ALA A 207 -9.40 6.54 7.87
CA ALA A 207 -9.27 6.82 9.29
C ALA A 207 -7.82 7.08 9.71
N GLN A 208 -6.85 6.29 9.20
CA GLN A 208 -5.43 6.52 9.48
C GLN A 208 -4.96 7.87 8.93
N CYS A 209 -5.30 8.17 7.68
CA CYS A 209 -4.92 9.41 7.02
C CYS A 209 -5.50 10.66 7.71
N HIS A 210 -6.75 10.54 8.20
CA HIS A 210 -7.42 11.60 8.94
C HIS A 210 -6.85 11.79 10.34
N GLY A 211 -6.60 10.69 11.06
CA GLY A 211 -6.11 10.71 12.45
C GLY A 211 -4.79 11.46 12.60
N ASP A 212 -3.95 11.46 11.56
CA ASP A 212 -2.67 12.20 11.57
C ASP A 212 -2.82 13.70 11.21
N GLY A 213 -4.04 14.16 10.89
CA GLY A 213 -4.30 15.54 10.46
C GLY A 213 -3.66 15.90 9.12
N LYS A 214 -3.27 14.90 8.32
CA LYS A 214 -2.51 15.08 7.07
C LYS A 214 -3.37 15.02 5.82
N LEU A 215 -4.41 14.20 5.82
CA LEU A 215 -5.32 14.08 4.70
C LEU A 215 -6.73 13.84 5.22
N SER A 216 -7.64 14.75 4.89
CA SER A 216 -9.06 14.61 5.19
C SER A 216 -9.83 14.21 3.93
N PHE A 217 -10.81 13.35 4.10
CA PHE A 217 -11.76 13.02 3.04
C PHE A 217 -12.97 13.93 3.23
N ILE A 218 -13.36 14.60 2.15
CA ILE A 218 -14.53 15.47 2.14
C ILE A 218 -15.72 14.59 1.71
N ASP A 219 -16.76 14.53 2.54
CA ASP A 219 -17.96 13.71 2.33
C ASP A 219 -18.97 14.29 1.32
N GLU A 220 -18.72 15.53 0.90
CA GLU A 220 -19.59 16.36 0.08
C GLU A 220 -18.69 17.19 -0.82
N ASP A 221 -18.99 17.26 -2.11
CA ASP A 221 -18.49 18.34 -2.95
C ASP A 221 -19.01 19.65 -2.35
N PRO A 222 -18.15 20.52 -1.78
CA PRO A 222 -18.60 21.78 -1.21
C PRO A 222 -19.24 22.70 -2.26
N GLU A 223 -18.98 22.46 -3.55
CA GLU A 223 -19.58 23.20 -4.66
C GLU A 223 -20.92 22.58 -5.11
N ASN A 224 -21.12 21.27 -4.94
CA ASN A 224 -22.33 20.54 -5.38
C ASN A 224 -22.77 19.45 -4.38
N PRO A 225 -23.18 19.81 -3.15
CA PRO A 225 -23.44 18.85 -2.07
C PRO A 225 -24.62 17.89 -2.33
N ASP A 226 -25.49 18.22 -3.28
CA ASP A 226 -26.68 17.45 -3.66
C ASP A 226 -26.55 16.73 -5.01
N ASP A 227 -25.36 16.68 -5.62
CA ASP A 227 -25.20 15.96 -6.89
C ASP A 227 -25.33 14.45 -6.68
N ALA A 228 -26.46 13.89 -7.16
CA ALA A 228 -26.71 12.46 -7.15
C ALA A 228 -25.70 11.66 -8.01
N ASN A 229 -24.89 12.35 -8.83
CA ASN A 229 -23.79 11.80 -9.59
C ASN A 229 -22.43 11.94 -8.90
N GLU A 230 -22.34 12.38 -7.63
CA GLU A 230 -21.12 12.21 -6.85
C GLU A 230 -20.82 10.71 -6.70
N TYR A 231 -19.98 10.20 -7.60
CA TYR A 231 -19.81 8.76 -7.84
C TYR A 231 -19.14 7.99 -6.70
N TYR A 232 -18.62 8.65 -5.66
CA TYR A 232 -17.74 8.03 -4.67
C TYR A 232 -18.45 7.57 -3.39
N LEU A 233 -19.64 8.10 -3.10
CA LEU A 233 -20.35 7.81 -1.86
C LEU A 233 -21.81 7.43 -2.13
N LEU A 234 -22.35 6.50 -1.34
CA LEU A 234 -23.73 6.04 -1.53
C LEU A 234 -24.74 7.19 -1.32
N PRO A 235 -25.90 7.18 -2.02
CA PRO A 235 -26.96 8.17 -1.83
C PRO A 235 -27.48 8.26 -0.39
N ASP A 236 -27.29 7.22 0.41
CA ASP A 236 -27.70 7.18 1.81
C ASP A 236 -26.58 7.55 2.79
N ARG A 237 -25.36 7.92 2.35
CA ARG A 237 -24.16 8.20 3.18
C ARG A 237 -24.35 9.18 4.35
N LEU A 238 -25.26 10.14 4.21
CA LEU A 238 -25.54 11.14 5.25
C LEU A 238 -26.48 10.62 6.34
N LYS A 239 -27.16 9.49 6.11
CA LYS A 239 -28.01 8.86 7.13
C LYS A 239 -27.17 8.27 8.26
N LYS A 240 -27.79 7.96 9.40
CA LYS A 240 -27.10 7.16 10.42
C LYS A 240 -26.81 5.77 9.84
N ASN A 241 -25.56 5.30 9.92
CA ASN A 241 -25.20 3.96 9.46
C ASN A 241 -26.00 2.91 10.26
N PRO A 242 -26.87 2.11 9.63
CA PRO A 242 -27.64 1.08 10.34
C PRO A 242 -26.80 -0.18 10.62
N ASN A 243 -25.64 -0.31 9.98
CA ASN A 243 -24.77 -1.47 10.14
C ASN A 243 -24.10 -1.43 11.51
N THR A 244 -24.32 -2.47 12.30
CA THR A 244 -23.71 -2.65 13.63
C THR A 244 -22.60 -3.70 13.63
N ARG A 245 -22.34 -4.32 12.47
CA ARG A 245 -21.36 -5.37 12.25
C ARG A 245 -20.64 -5.14 10.95
N TRP A 246 -19.41 -5.63 10.89
CA TRP A 246 -18.63 -5.71 9.67
C TRP A 246 -19.13 -6.80 8.74
N THR A 247 -18.74 -6.69 7.47
CA THR A 247 -19.05 -7.69 6.44
C THR A 247 -18.66 -9.08 6.92
N ARG A 248 -19.67 -9.93 7.09
CA ARG A 248 -19.47 -11.32 7.48
C ARG A 248 -19.11 -12.13 6.23
N LEU A 249 -17.84 -12.53 6.13
CA LEU A 249 -17.43 -13.58 5.20
C LEU A 249 -18.04 -14.92 5.67
N ALA A 250 -19.22 -15.24 5.16
CA ALA A 250 -19.94 -16.50 5.46
C ALA A 250 -19.80 -17.54 4.35
N LYS A 251 -19.45 -17.12 3.14
CA LYS A 251 -19.32 -17.96 1.94
C LYS A 251 -18.13 -17.48 1.10
N ALA A 252 -17.64 -18.34 0.21
CA ALA A 252 -16.71 -17.92 -0.81
C ALA A 252 -17.31 -16.72 -1.59
N PRO A 253 -16.51 -15.70 -1.94
CA PRO A 253 -16.96 -14.62 -2.81
C PRO A 253 -17.54 -15.19 -4.10
N ASP A 254 -18.62 -14.60 -4.61
CA ASP A 254 -19.23 -15.04 -5.86
C ASP A 254 -18.18 -15.01 -6.99
N PRO A 255 -18.13 -16.03 -7.88
CA PRO A 255 -17.25 -16.01 -9.04
C PRO A 255 -17.61 -14.83 -9.95
N ASP A 256 -16.60 -14.14 -10.48
CA ASP A 256 -16.78 -12.98 -11.36
C ASP A 256 -17.42 -13.43 -12.70
N PRO A 257 -18.59 -12.91 -13.09
CA PRO A 257 -19.24 -13.26 -14.35
C PRO A 257 -18.59 -12.62 -15.60
N LEU A 258 -17.60 -11.73 -15.43
CA LEU A 258 -16.82 -11.12 -16.51
C LEU A 258 -15.37 -11.63 -16.51
N ASP A 259 -15.22 -12.94 -16.70
CA ASP A 259 -13.96 -13.61 -17.02
C ASP A 259 -13.26 -12.89 -18.17
N THR A 260 -12.12 -12.25 -17.89
CA THR A 260 -11.32 -11.54 -18.90
C THR A 260 -9.94 -12.18 -19.07
N PHE A 261 -9.21 -11.79 -20.11
CA PHE A 261 -7.81 -12.18 -20.39
C PHE A 261 -6.87 -12.25 -19.16
N TRP A 262 -7.15 -11.45 -18.12
CA TRP A 262 -6.45 -11.51 -16.84
C TRP A 262 -6.65 -12.85 -16.12
N ASP A 263 -7.83 -13.43 -16.14
CA ASP A 263 -8.16 -14.72 -15.52
C ASP A 263 -7.48 -15.89 -16.25
N THR A 264 -7.29 -15.81 -17.57
CA THR A 264 -6.49 -16.79 -18.34
C THR A 264 -5.01 -16.75 -17.96
N ALA A 265 -4.48 -15.54 -17.72
CA ALA A 265 -3.13 -15.39 -17.16
C ALA A 265 -3.07 -15.88 -15.70
N TRP A 266 -4.16 -15.71 -14.94
CA TRP A 266 -4.30 -16.20 -13.58
C TRP A 266 -4.41 -17.71 -13.49
N ASP A 267 -5.14 -18.41 -14.35
CA ASP A 267 -5.21 -19.88 -14.41
C ASP A 267 -3.84 -20.50 -14.72
N THR A 268 -3.05 -19.82 -15.55
CA THR A 268 -1.65 -20.19 -15.82
C THR A 268 -0.74 -19.96 -14.60
N ILE A 269 -1.11 -19.04 -13.70
CA ILE A 269 -0.46 -18.77 -12.40
C ILE A 269 -1.05 -19.64 -11.28
N GLN A 270 -2.28 -20.15 -11.40
CA GLN A 270 -2.94 -20.98 -10.40
C GLN A 270 -2.30 -22.37 -10.24
N SER A 271 -1.41 -22.79 -11.16
CA SER A 271 -0.59 -23.99 -10.97
C SER A 271 0.55 -23.82 -9.94
N PHE A 272 0.63 -22.69 -9.23
CA PHE A 272 1.61 -22.45 -8.17
C PHE A 272 1.10 -22.87 -6.79
N SER A 273 1.95 -23.54 -6.01
CA SER A 273 1.62 -24.11 -4.70
C SER A 273 0.93 -23.10 -3.77
N SER A 274 -0.22 -23.47 -3.20
CA SER A 274 -0.78 -22.77 -2.05
C SER A 274 0.06 -23.09 -0.81
N GLN A 275 0.48 -22.08 -0.08
CA GLN A 275 1.14 -22.28 1.22
C GLN A 275 0.34 -21.51 2.27
N ASP A 276 0.05 -22.17 3.39
CA ASP A 276 -0.42 -21.45 4.57
C ASP A 276 0.66 -20.46 5.03
N ARG A 277 0.24 -19.33 5.63
CA ARG A 277 1.14 -18.30 6.15
C ARG A 277 2.20 -18.93 7.05
N LYS A 278 3.42 -19.09 6.53
CA LYS A 278 4.61 -19.28 7.36
C LYS A 278 4.92 -17.93 8.01
N ALA A 279 5.42 -17.92 9.24
CA ALA A 279 6.03 -16.68 9.72
C ALA A 279 7.13 -16.28 8.75
N LEU A 280 7.03 -15.04 8.29
CA LEU A 280 8.17 -14.38 7.69
C LEU A 280 9.21 -14.21 8.80
N VAL A 281 10.46 -14.58 8.54
CA VAL A 281 11.59 -14.40 9.47
C VAL A 281 12.02 -12.93 9.42
N LEU A 282 11.09 -12.05 9.78
CA LEU A 282 11.25 -10.60 9.77
C LEU A 282 11.01 -10.08 11.19
N ASP A 283 11.95 -9.28 11.66
CA ASP A 283 11.82 -8.58 12.93
C ASP A 283 11.15 -7.21 12.75
N ASN A 284 10.57 -6.68 13.84
CA ASN A 284 10.01 -5.34 13.93
C ASN A 284 8.94 -4.99 12.89
N THR A 285 8.13 -5.95 12.46
CA THR A 285 7.02 -5.75 11.52
C THR A 285 5.82 -5.04 12.18
N LYS A 286 5.70 -5.09 13.51
CA LYS A 286 4.60 -4.44 14.28
C LYS A 286 3.19 -4.78 13.73
N GLU A 287 3.03 -5.99 13.20
CA GLU A 287 1.76 -6.44 12.63
C GLU A 287 0.65 -6.47 13.69
N ARG A 288 -0.57 -6.13 13.26
CA ARG A 288 -1.80 -6.21 14.04
C ARG A 288 -2.92 -6.80 13.20
N ILE A 289 -4.00 -7.25 13.84
CA ILE A 289 -5.20 -7.73 13.13
C ILE A 289 -6.37 -6.79 13.41
N HIS A 290 -7.18 -6.54 12.39
CA HIS A 290 -8.28 -5.60 12.49
C HIS A 290 -9.47 -6.17 13.29
N ARG A 291 -10.17 -5.31 14.05
CA ARG A 291 -11.36 -5.70 14.85
C ARG A 291 -12.51 -6.28 14.03
N SER A 292 -12.59 -5.98 12.73
CA SER A 292 -13.59 -6.55 11.81
C SER A 292 -13.52 -8.08 11.71
N VAL A 293 -12.39 -8.67 12.09
CA VAL A 293 -12.22 -10.13 12.14
C VAL A 293 -13.18 -10.80 13.14
N ARG A 294 -13.65 -10.07 14.17
CA ARG A 294 -14.61 -10.55 15.16
C ARG A 294 -15.96 -10.99 14.57
N ASP A 295 -16.38 -10.39 13.45
CA ASP A 295 -17.68 -10.67 12.82
C ASP A 295 -17.65 -11.84 11.82
N ARG A 296 -16.46 -12.38 11.54
CA ARG A 296 -16.25 -13.53 10.65
C ARG A 296 -16.88 -14.80 11.21
N ASP A 297 -17.27 -15.70 10.31
CA ASP A 297 -17.54 -17.08 10.68
C ASP A 297 -16.24 -17.91 10.58
N LEU A 298 -15.59 -18.16 11.73
CA LEU A 298 -14.34 -18.92 11.83
C LEU A 298 -14.47 -20.41 11.44
N LYS A 299 -15.70 -20.88 11.21
CA LYS A 299 -16.01 -22.24 10.77
C LYS A 299 -16.28 -22.33 9.26
N ALA A 300 -16.45 -21.22 8.55
CA ALA A 300 -16.71 -21.15 7.11
C ALA A 300 -15.46 -20.72 6.29
N TRP A 301 -15.50 -20.82 4.96
CA TRP A 301 -14.35 -20.51 4.07
C TRP A 301 -14.26 -19.01 3.72
N PRO A 302 -13.05 -18.45 3.50
CA PRO A 302 -11.72 -18.98 3.84
C PRO A 302 -11.38 -18.61 5.29
N CYS A 303 -11.35 -19.56 6.24
CA CYS A 303 -11.03 -19.24 7.65
C CYS A 303 -10.15 -20.29 8.35
N SER A 304 -9.31 -21.04 7.62
CA SER A 304 -8.46 -22.05 8.26
C SER A 304 -7.18 -21.48 8.89
N LEU A 305 -6.98 -20.15 8.92
CA LEU A 305 -5.79 -19.53 9.52
C LEU A 305 -5.96 -19.17 10.99
N LEU A 306 -7.14 -18.78 11.47
CA LEU A 306 -7.36 -18.38 12.87
C LEU A 306 -8.00 -19.51 13.68
N ASP A 307 -7.52 -19.77 14.90
CA ASP A 307 -8.05 -20.81 15.81
C ASP A 307 -9.20 -20.33 16.71
N GLY A 308 -9.50 -19.04 16.69
CA GLY A 308 -10.66 -18.44 17.35
C GLY A 308 -10.58 -18.34 18.87
N THR A 309 -9.45 -18.72 19.47
CA THR A 309 -9.25 -18.51 20.90
C THR A 309 -8.42 -17.25 21.15
N ASN A 310 -9.10 -16.19 21.59
CA ASN A 310 -8.48 -14.96 22.10
C ASN A 310 -7.74 -15.28 23.41
N GLN A 311 -6.53 -15.81 23.35
CA GLN A 311 -5.68 -15.93 24.53
C GLN A 311 -5.14 -14.53 24.86
N GLY A 312 -5.85 -13.79 25.73
CA GLY A 312 -5.40 -12.49 26.26
C GLY A 312 -5.38 -11.32 25.27
N GLY A 313 -6.25 -11.35 24.24
CA GLY A 313 -6.32 -10.28 23.21
C GLY A 313 -5.52 -10.55 21.93
N ALA A 314 -4.87 -11.73 21.83
CA ALA A 314 -4.19 -12.18 20.63
C ALA A 314 -4.98 -13.28 19.90
N TRP A 315 -4.95 -13.24 18.57
CA TRP A 315 -5.57 -14.20 17.67
C TRP A 315 -4.57 -15.31 17.30
N GLY A 316 -4.87 -16.54 17.73
CA GLY A 316 -4.06 -17.72 17.46
C GLY A 316 -4.17 -18.22 16.01
N LEU A 317 -3.11 -18.86 15.50
CA LEU A 317 -3.04 -19.39 14.14
C LEU A 317 -3.23 -20.92 14.13
N LYS A 318 -4.19 -21.43 13.35
CA LYS A 318 -4.57 -22.86 13.23
C LYS A 318 -3.45 -23.79 12.74
N VAL A 319 -2.58 -23.29 11.87
CA VAL A 319 -1.36 -24.01 11.44
C VAL A 319 -0.17 -23.20 11.92
N PRO A 320 0.30 -23.40 13.16
CA PRO A 320 1.55 -22.82 13.63
C PRO A 320 2.69 -23.58 12.95
N GLY A 321 2.94 -23.32 11.67
CA GLY A 321 4.17 -23.78 11.04
C GLY A 321 5.34 -23.07 11.70
N GLN A 322 6.04 -23.74 12.61
CA GLN A 322 7.36 -23.46 13.23
C GLN A 322 7.84 -21.99 13.44
N GLY A 323 6.96 -20.98 13.42
CA GLY A 323 7.37 -19.59 13.64
C GLY A 323 6.27 -18.52 13.59
N GLY A 324 5.05 -18.84 13.10
CA GLY A 324 3.92 -17.89 13.08
C GLY A 324 3.59 -17.34 14.46
N ARG A 325 3.85 -16.04 14.74
CA ARG A 325 3.41 -15.39 15.98
C ARG A 325 1.90 -15.13 15.92
N ALA A 326 1.21 -15.30 17.06
CA ALA A 326 -0.17 -14.84 17.23
C ALA A 326 -0.27 -13.34 16.90
N LEU A 327 -1.38 -12.93 16.30
CA LEU A 327 -1.60 -11.54 15.92
C LEU A 327 -2.38 -10.84 17.03
N GLN A 328 -1.81 -9.81 17.62
CA GLN A 328 -2.55 -8.94 18.53
C GLN A 328 -3.55 -8.11 17.74
N GLU A 329 -4.76 -7.95 18.26
CA GLU A 329 -5.71 -7.00 17.69
C GLU A 329 -5.11 -5.58 17.70
N ALA A 330 -5.46 -4.77 16.70
CA ALA A 330 -5.11 -3.37 16.68
C ALA A 330 -5.65 -2.68 17.94
N GLU A 331 -4.86 -1.77 18.53
CA GLU A 331 -5.27 -1.01 19.70
C GLU A 331 -6.51 -0.16 19.37
N PRO A 332 -7.49 -0.05 20.29
CA PRO A 332 -8.65 0.82 20.08
C PRO A 332 -8.23 2.27 19.86
N ASP A 333 -8.80 2.90 18.84
CA ASP A 333 -8.58 4.30 18.52
C ASP A 333 -9.96 4.94 18.30
N PRO A 334 -10.56 5.59 19.32
CA PRO A 334 -11.95 6.07 19.24
C PRO A 334 -12.22 7.03 18.07
N VAL A 335 -11.21 7.78 17.63
CA VAL A 335 -11.34 8.71 16.51
C VAL A 335 -11.31 7.94 15.19
N ALA A 336 -10.33 7.08 15.00
CA ALA A 336 -10.26 6.24 13.81
C ALA A 336 -11.48 5.30 13.70
N ASP A 337 -11.89 4.73 14.83
CA ASP A 337 -13.03 3.82 14.96
C ASP A 337 -14.35 4.50 14.53
N ALA A 338 -14.56 5.75 14.94
CA ALA A 338 -15.75 6.52 14.55
C ALA A 338 -15.77 6.83 13.04
N ILE A 339 -14.60 7.10 12.45
CA ILE A 339 -14.46 7.34 11.01
C ILE A 339 -14.74 6.06 10.23
N GLU A 340 -14.16 4.95 10.68
CA GLU A 340 -14.42 3.63 10.15
C GLU A 340 -15.92 3.26 10.18
N GLU A 341 -16.58 3.45 11.32
CA GLU A 341 -18.01 3.17 11.51
C GLU A 341 -18.91 4.08 10.66
N LYS A 342 -18.45 5.29 10.34
CA LYS A 342 -19.15 6.20 9.43
C LYS A 342 -19.18 5.65 8.01
N TYR A 343 -18.07 5.07 7.55
CA TYR A 343 -17.84 4.72 6.14
C TYR A 343 -18.06 3.24 5.79
N ILE A 344 -18.05 2.34 6.77
CA ILE A 344 -18.24 0.91 6.55
C ILE A 344 -19.51 0.61 5.72
N ASN A 345 -19.34 -0.14 4.61
CA ASN A 345 -20.36 -0.50 3.61
C ASN A 345 -21.07 0.69 2.95
N ARG A 346 -20.45 1.88 2.97
CA ARG A 346 -21.03 3.13 2.47
C ARG A 346 -20.14 3.90 1.51
N ILE A 347 -18.96 3.35 1.24
CA ILE A 347 -18.09 3.80 0.18
C ILE A 347 -18.40 2.95 -1.04
N ARG A 348 -18.46 3.57 -2.22
CA ARG A 348 -18.38 2.81 -3.47
C ARG A 348 -17.12 3.24 -4.17
N ALA A 349 -16.29 2.27 -4.56
CA ALA A 349 -15.33 2.52 -5.60
C ALA A 349 -16.13 2.88 -6.87
N ALA A 350 -16.02 4.13 -7.34
CA ALA A 350 -16.49 4.48 -8.66
C ALA A 350 -15.83 3.49 -9.66
N PRO A 351 -16.55 2.97 -10.67
CA PRO A 351 -15.94 2.15 -11.71
C PRO A 351 -14.91 2.99 -12.47
N GLY A 352 -13.68 2.99 -11.97
CA GLY A 352 -12.55 3.56 -12.68
C GLY A 352 -12.29 2.70 -13.91
N GLN A 353 -12.09 3.34 -15.06
CA GLN A 353 -11.41 2.65 -16.16
C GLN A 353 -10.06 2.17 -15.59
N LYS A 354 -9.78 0.86 -15.67
CA LYS A 354 -8.45 0.31 -15.36
C LYS A 354 -7.42 1.22 -16.03
N GLY A 355 -6.61 1.89 -15.22
CA GLY A 355 -5.79 3.02 -15.63
C GLY A 355 -4.98 2.75 -16.88
N ALA A 356 -5.45 3.24 -18.02
CA ALA A 356 -4.57 3.79 -19.01
C ALA A 356 -4.32 5.23 -18.57
N ALA A 357 -3.07 5.60 -18.34
CA ALA A 357 -2.70 7.00 -18.35
C ALA A 357 -3.23 7.57 -19.67
N LYS A 358 -4.26 8.42 -19.60
CA LYS A 358 -4.54 9.33 -20.71
C LYS A 358 -3.41 10.35 -20.65
N ILE A 359 -2.39 10.10 -21.48
CA ILE A 359 -1.30 11.02 -21.79
C ILE A 359 -1.91 12.27 -22.42
#